data_AF-X1R4Y3-F1
#
_entry.id   AF-X1R4Y3-F1
#
_cell.length_a   1.000
_cell.length_b   1.000
_cell.length_c   1.000
_cell.angle_alpha   90.00
_cell.angle_beta   90.00
_cell.angle_gamma   90.00
#
_symmetry.space_group_name_H-M   'P 1'
#
loop_
_entity.id
_entity.type
_entity.pdbx_description
1 polymer ?
#
loop_
_entity_poly.entity_id
_entity_poly.type
_entity_poly.pdbx_seq_one_letter_code
_entity_poly.pdbx_strand_id
1 'polypeptide(L)'
;MINLIKSDLELLRVSFDVWFSEQSLYDNGQYQTVMSLLRQGGYIAEKENATWFVSTALGEDKDNVVVRGDGSPTYFATDIAYHYNKFLERKFDKVINIWGADHQGHISRMKAVVGA
;
A
#
# COMPACT_ATOMS: atom_id res chain seq x y z
N MET A 1 20.87 -4.75 12.47
CA MET A 1 20.56 -3.75 11.44
C MET A 1 19.58 -2.69 11.95
N ILE A 2 18.35 -3.04 12.33
CA ILE A 2 17.35 -2.06 12.81
C ILE A 2 17.78 -1.26 14.06
N ASN A 3 18.52 -1.89 14.98
CA ASN A 3 19.02 -1.20 16.18
C ASN A 3 20.01 -0.09 15.85
N LEU A 4 20.80 -0.22 14.77
CA LEU A 4 21.70 0.86 14.33
C LEU A 4 20.91 2.05 13.82
N ILE A 5 19.86 1.81 13.01
CA ILE A 5 18.97 2.87 12.50
C ILE A 5 18.27 3.59 13.66
N LYS A 6 17.83 2.85 14.69
CA LYS A 6 17.24 3.44 15.91
C LYS A 6 18.20 4.40 16.59
N SER A 7 19.43 3.95 16.83
CA SER A 7 20.46 4.78 17.47
C SER A 7 20.81 6.02 16.64
N ASP A 8 20.92 5.90 15.31
CA ASP A 8 21.19 7.04 14.43
C ASP A 8 20.07 8.09 14.48
N LEU A 9 18.80 7.66 14.50
CA LEU A 9 17.66 8.56 14.60
C LEU A 9 17.54 9.24 15.97
N GLU A 10 17.91 8.54 17.06
CA GLU A 10 17.95 9.12 18.40
C GLU A 10 18.95 10.29 18.48
N LEU A 11 20.11 10.19 17.79
CA LEU A 11 21.06 11.30 17.67
C LEU A 11 20.44 12.52 16.96
N LEU A 12 19.52 12.28 16.03
CA LEU A 12 18.74 13.31 15.33
C LEU A 12 17.48 13.74 16.10
N ARG A 13 17.26 13.21 17.32
CA ARG A 13 16.07 13.44 18.16
C ARG A 13 14.76 13.02 17.48
N VAL A 14 14.81 11.98 16.67
CA VAL A 14 13.64 11.38 16.02
C VAL A 14 13.32 10.05 16.72
N SER A 15 12.11 9.95 17.28
CA SER A 15 11.59 8.72 17.88
C SER A 15 10.34 8.24 17.13
N PHE A 16 10.23 6.92 16.94
CA PHE A 16 9.06 6.27 16.35
C PHE A 16 8.36 5.42 17.42
N ASP A 17 7.05 5.60 17.58
CA ASP A 17 6.23 4.77 18.46
C ASP A 17 6.13 3.33 17.98
N VAL A 18 6.11 3.15 16.65
CA VAL A 18 5.94 1.85 15.99
C VAL A 18 6.95 1.70 14.87
N TRP A 19 7.74 0.62 14.96
CA TRP A 19 8.56 0.12 13.87
C TRP A 19 7.78 -0.98 13.17
N PHE A 20 7.26 -0.68 11.97
CA PHE A 20 6.35 -1.55 11.26
C PHE A 20 7.09 -2.41 10.22
N SER A 21 6.75 -3.69 10.13
CA SER A 21 7.34 -4.62 9.16
C SER A 21 6.38 -4.84 8.00
N GLU A 22 6.86 -4.67 6.77
CA GLU A 22 6.08 -5.03 5.58
C GLU A 22 5.64 -6.51 5.62
N GLN A 23 6.53 -7.41 6.04
CA GLN A 23 6.24 -8.84 6.13
C GLN A 23 5.01 -9.11 7.03
N SER A 24 4.80 -8.29 8.06
CA SER A 24 3.66 -8.46 8.96
C SER A 24 2.30 -8.24 8.28
N LEU A 25 2.23 -7.54 7.13
CA LEU A 25 1.00 -7.39 6.35
C LEU A 25 0.58 -8.68 5.64
N TYR A 26 1.55 -9.52 5.32
CA TYR A 26 1.33 -10.82 4.71
C TYR A 26 1.03 -11.86 5.79
N ASP A 27 1.85 -11.89 6.85
CA ASP A 27 1.75 -12.88 7.92
C ASP A 27 0.41 -12.77 8.66
N ASN A 28 -0.10 -11.55 8.86
CA ASN A 28 -1.35 -11.30 9.56
C ASN A 28 -2.57 -11.23 8.61
N GLY A 29 -2.40 -11.48 7.31
CA GLY A 29 -3.51 -11.64 6.36
C GLY A 29 -4.12 -10.33 5.82
N GLN A 30 -3.58 -9.15 6.13
CA GLN A 30 -4.11 -7.88 5.63
C GLN A 30 -4.03 -7.79 4.11
N TYR A 31 -2.93 -8.29 3.52
CA TYR A 31 -2.77 -8.32 2.07
C TYR A 31 -3.90 -9.09 1.39
N GLN A 32 -4.16 -10.32 1.83
CA GLN A 32 -5.21 -11.17 1.26
C GLN A 32 -6.59 -10.56 1.49
N THR A 33 -6.81 -9.96 2.65
CA THR A 33 -8.07 -9.29 3.00
C THR A 33 -8.36 -8.13 2.04
N VAL A 34 -7.41 -7.21 1.86
CA VAL A 34 -7.62 -6.04 1.00
C VAL A 34 -7.77 -6.43 -0.47
N MET A 35 -7.01 -7.43 -0.94
CA MET A 35 -7.15 -7.92 -2.31
C MET A 35 -8.53 -8.55 -2.55
N SER A 36 -9.08 -9.24 -1.55
CA SER A 36 -10.43 -9.79 -1.61
C SER A 36 -11.49 -8.67 -1.62
N LEU A 37 -11.33 -7.64 -0.78
CA LEU A 37 -12.23 -6.48 -0.74
C LEU A 37 -12.27 -5.74 -2.09
N LEU A 38 -11.11 -5.44 -2.67
CA LEU A 38 -11.04 -4.78 -3.97
C LEU A 38 -11.65 -5.63 -5.08
N ARG A 39 -11.46 -6.96 -5.03
CA ARG A 39 -12.08 -7.89 -5.98
C ARG A 39 -13.60 -7.92 -5.83
N GLN A 40 -14.11 -7.98 -4.60
CA GLN A 40 -15.55 -7.94 -4.32
C GLN A 40 -16.18 -6.61 -4.73
N GLY A 41 -15.45 -5.50 -4.58
CA GLY A 41 -15.86 -4.18 -5.05
C GLY A 41 -15.82 -3.99 -6.58
N GLY A 42 -15.35 -4.99 -7.33
CA GLY A 42 -15.23 -4.90 -8.79
C GLY A 42 -14.06 -4.02 -9.27
N TYR A 43 -13.12 -3.68 -8.39
CA TYR A 43 -11.96 -2.85 -8.70
C TYR A 43 -10.74 -3.64 -9.17
N ILE A 44 -10.86 -4.96 -9.31
CA ILE A 44 -9.80 -5.85 -9.78
C ILE A 44 -10.20 -6.50 -11.10
N ALA A 45 -9.30 -6.49 -12.07
CA ALA A 45 -9.43 -7.22 -13.33
C ALA A 45 -8.16 -8.02 -13.65
N GLU A 46 -8.34 -9.19 -14.26
CA GLU A 46 -7.22 -9.97 -14.81
C GLU A 46 -7.07 -9.61 -16.29
N LYS A 47 -5.90 -9.11 -16.69
CA LYS A 47 -5.55 -8.81 -18.09
C LYS A 47 -4.05 -8.93 -18.30
N GLU A 48 -3.64 -9.30 -19.51
CA GLU A 48 -2.21 -9.44 -19.86
C GLU A 48 -1.44 -10.38 -18.92
N ASN A 49 -2.09 -11.48 -18.51
CA ASN A 49 -1.57 -12.46 -17.55
C ASN A 49 -1.24 -11.85 -16.17
N ALA A 50 -1.76 -10.68 -15.82
CA ALA A 50 -1.52 -9.99 -14.55
C ALA A 50 -2.83 -9.52 -13.91
N THR A 51 -2.78 -9.19 -12.61
CA THR A 51 -3.91 -8.64 -11.86
C THR A 51 -3.77 -7.13 -11.76
N TRP A 52 -4.83 -6.42 -12.13
CA TRP A 52 -4.85 -4.96 -12.23
C TRP A 52 -5.91 -4.35 -11.32
N PHE A 53 -5.56 -3.27 -10.66
CA PHE A 53 -6.50 -2.33 -10.08
C PHE A 53 -7.05 -1.42 -11.19
N VAL A 54 -8.37 -1.44 -11.37
CA VAL A 54 -9.10 -0.75 -12.45
C VAL A 54 -9.31 0.72 -12.08
N SER A 55 -8.22 1.44 -11.85
CA SER A 55 -8.23 2.84 -11.43
C SER A 55 -8.83 3.78 -12.47
N THR A 56 -8.87 3.40 -13.75
CA THR A 56 -9.54 4.20 -14.79
C THR A 56 -11.04 4.39 -14.54
N ALA A 57 -11.71 3.37 -13.96
CA ALA A 57 -13.10 3.48 -13.54
C ALA A 57 -13.32 4.49 -12.39
N LEU A 58 -12.23 4.90 -11.74
CA LEU A 58 -12.21 5.87 -10.64
C LEU A 58 -11.67 7.25 -11.08
N GLY A 59 -11.46 7.47 -12.38
CA GLY A 59 -11.01 8.75 -12.94
C GLY A 59 -9.49 8.93 -13.06
N GLU A 60 -8.70 7.85 -12.88
CA GLU A 60 -7.25 7.89 -13.13
C GLU A 60 -6.92 7.67 -14.62
N ASP A 61 -5.76 8.16 -15.06
CA ASP A 61 -5.33 8.07 -16.46
C ASP A 61 -5.08 6.64 -16.95
N LYS A 62 -4.76 5.73 -16.03
CA LYS A 62 -4.45 4.33 -16.35
C LYS A 62 -4.74 3.38 -15.20
N ASP A 63 -4.92 2.11 -15.53
CA ASP A 63 -4.97 1.02 -14.56
C ASP A 63 -3.58 0.71 -14.02
N ASN A 64 -3.53 0.13 -12.81
CA ASN A 64 -2.28 -0.18 -12.14
C ASN A 64 -2.16 -1.66 -11.86
N VAL A 65 -1.05 -2.29 -12.27
CA VAL A 65 -0.73 -3.67 -11.89
C VAL A 65 -0.58 -3.76 -10.37
N VAL A 66 -1.28 -4.70 -9.75
CA VAL A 66 -1.16 -5.01 -8.33
C VAL A 66 -0.46 -6.36 -8.13
N VAL A 67 -0.68 -7.33 -9.02
CA VAL A 67 0.05 -8.60 -9.06
C VAL A 67 0.61 -8.79 -10.47
N ARG A 68 1.92 -9.03 -10.58
CA ARG A 68 2.59 -9.27 -11.85
C ARG A 68 2.22 -10.64 -12.41
N GLY A 69 2.51 -10.89 -13.68
CA GLY A 69 2.15 -12.16 -14.31
C GLY A 69 2.97 -13.38 -13.89
N ASP A 70 4.01 -13.19 -13.10
CA ASP A 70 4.70 -14.26 -12.37
C ASP A 70 4.04 -14.58 -11.01
N GLY A 71 2.93 -13.90 -10.68
CA GLY A 71 2.22 -14.02 -9.41
C GLY A 71 2.79 -13.17 -8.27
N SER A 72 3.88 -12.43 -8.49
CA SER A 72 4.49 -11.61 -7.44
C SER A 72 3.69 -10.31 -7.18
N PRO A 73 3.50 -9.92 -5.90
CA PRO A 73 2.88 -8.63 -5.58
C PRO A 73 3.78 -7.47 -5.98
N THR A 74 3.17 -6.37 -6.41
CA THR A 74 3.87 -5.09 -6.61
C THR A 74 3.99 -4.34 -5.28
N TYR A 75 4.93 -3.38 -5.20
CA TYR A 75 4.99 -2.46 -4.05
C TYR A 75 3.68 -1.71 -3.84
N PHE A 76 2.97 -1.40 -4.92
CA PHE A 76 1.65 -0.78 -4.85
C PHE A 76 0.65 -1.67 -4.09
N ALA A 77 0.65 -2.98 -4.31
CA ALA A 77 -0.23 -3.90 -3.58
C ALA A 77 0.11 -3.97 -2.09
N THR A 78 1.39 -3.95 -1.72
CA THR A 78 1.80 -3.82 -0.31
C THR A 78 1.30 -2.49 0.28
N ASP A 79 1.51 -1.37 -0.42
CA ASP A 79 1.11 -0.05 0.08
C ASP A 79 -0.39 0.06 0.31
N ILE A 80 -1.20 -0.58 -0.55
CA ILE A 80 -2.65 -0.70 -0.38
C ILE A 80 -2.96 -1.43 0.94
N ALA A 81 -2.33 -2.57 1.18
CA ALA A 81 -2.51 -3.33 2.42
C ALA A 81 -2.11 -2.52 3.66
N TYR A 82 -1.06 -1.70 3.56
CA TYR A 82 -0.66 -0.85 4.66
C TYR A 82 -1.65 0.30 4.92
N HIS A 83 -2.25 0.87 3.88
CA HIS A 83 -3.29 1.88 4.06
C HIS A 83 -4.59 1.27 4.61
N TYR A 84 -4.94 0.05 4.21
CA TYR A 84 -6.01 -0.72 4.88
C TYR A 84 -5.70 -0.89 6.38
N ASN A 85 -4.49 -1.33 6.75
CA ASN A 85 -4.11 -1.45 8.16
C ASN A 85 -4.24 -0.10 8.91
N LYS A 86 -3.80 1.01 8.32
CA LYS A 86 -3.87 2.34 8.96
C LYS A 86 -5.30 2.84 9.15
N PHE A 87 -6.13 2.80 8.10
CA PHE A 87 -7.46 3.38 8.12
C PHE A 87 -8.50 2.43 8.70
N LEU A 88 -8.49 1.16 8.30
CA LEU A 88 -9.56 0.21 8.62
C LEU A 88 -9.27 -0.58 9.89
N GLU A 89 -8.02 -0.92 10.20
CA GLU A 89 -7.69 -1.66 11.44
C GLU A 89 -7.34 -0.70 12.59
N ARG A 90 -6.39 0.21 12.35
CA ARG A 90 -5.92 1.17 13.37
C ARG A 90 -6.83 2.40 13.53
N LYS A 91 -7.81 2.58 12.64
CA LYS A 91 -8.86 3.61 12.71
C LYS A 91 -8.34 5.05 12.77
N PHE A 92 -7.27 5.35 12.03
CA PHE A 92 -6.79 6.72 11.94
C PHE A 92 -7.67 7.56 11.01
N ASP A 93 -8.07 8.75 11.46
CA ASP A 93 -8.80 9.71 10.61
C ASP A 93 -7.89 10.42 9.60
N LYS A 94 -6.58 10.46 9.88
CA LYS A 94 -5.59 11.12 9.03
C LYS A 94 -4.30 10.32 8.97
N VAL A 95 -3.82 10.09 7.74
CA VAL A 95 -2.53 9.47 7.45
C VAL A 95 -1.69 10.45 6.65
N ILE A 96 -0.46 10.69 7.10
CA ILE A 96 0.53 11.52 6.40
C ILE A 96 1.67 10.58 5.98
N ASN A 97 1.93 10.48 4.68
CA ASN A 97 3.10 9.77 4.16
C ASN A 97 4.19 10.79 3.83
N ILE A 98 5.42 10.51 4.25
CA ILE A 98 6.61 11.30 3.92
C ILE A 98 7.38 10.52 2.87
N TRP A 99 7.33 10.98 1.62
CA TRP A 99 7.97 10.33 0.46
C TRP A 99 8.98 11.26 -0.21
N GLY A 100 9.91 10.66 -0.95
CA GLY A 100 10.78 11.39 -1.87
C GLY A 100 9.99 12.00 -3.03
N ALA A 101 10.54 13.04 -3.66
CA ALA A 101 9.91 13.75 -4.77
C ALA A 101 9.64 12.86 -6.01
N ASP A 102 10.41 11.77 -6.15
CA ASP A 102 10.28 10.73 -7.16
C ASP A 102 8.97 9.93 -7.07
N HIS A 103 8.21 10.05 -5.96
CA HIS A 103 6.96 9.33 -5.73
C HIS A 103 5.71 10.05 -6.23
N GLN A 104 5.83 11.16 -6.99
CA GLN A 104 4.66 11.96 -7.42
C GLN A 104 3.58 11.13 -8.14
N GLY A 105 3.99 10.18 -9.00
CA GLY A 105 3.07 9.33 -9.76
C GLY A 105 2.37 8.27 -8.91
N HIS A 106 2.81 8.06 -7.67
CA HIS A 106 2.21 7.13 -6.72
C HIS A 106 1.02 7.74 -5.99
N ILE A 107 0.99 9.07 -5.84
CA ILE A 107 0.02 9.78 -5.00
C ILE A 107 -1.40 9.58 -5.51
N SER A 108 -1.63 9.76 -6.82
CA SER A 108 -2.98 9.72 -7.40
C SER A 108 -3.60 8.34 -7.27
N ARG A 109 -2.88 7.30 -7.73
CA ARG A 109 -3.33 5.91 -7.61
C ARG A 109 -3.55 5.46 -6.17
N MET A 110 -2.74 5.91 -5.21
CA MET A 110 -2.96 5.60 -3.80
C MET A 110 -4.24 6.24 -3.25
N LYS A 111 -4.53 7.49 -3.65
CA LYS A 111 -5.81 8.14 -3.30
C LYS A 111 -7.00 7.40 -3.92
N ALA A 112 -6.88 6.98 -5.18
CA ALA A 112 -7.93 6.22 -5.85
C ALA A 112 -8.25 4.91 -5.11
N VAL A 113 -7.23 4.14 -4.68
CA VAL A 113 -7.48 2.91 -3.91
C VAL A 113 -8.08 3.19 -2.54
N VAL A 114 -7.64 4.24 -1.83
CA VAL A 114 -8.19 4.58 -0.51
C VAL A 114 -9.67 4.99 -0.59
N GLY A 115 -10.11 5.52 -1.72
CA GLY A 115 -11.52 5.89 -1.96
C GLY A 115 -12.41 4.75 -2.47
N ALA A 116 -11.83 3.60 -2.83
CA ALA A 116 -12.51 2.42 -3.35
C ALA A 116 -12.89 1.45 -2.22
#